data_AF-A0A259MKI5-F1
#
_entry.id   AF-A0A259MKI5-F1
#
_cell.length_a   1.000
_cell.length_b   1.000
_cell.length_c   1.000
_cell.angle_alpha   90.00
_cell.angle_beta   90.00
_cell.angle_gamma   90.00
#
_symmetry.space_group_name_H-M   'P 1'
#
loop_
_entity.id
_entity.type
_entity.pdbx_description
1 polymer ?
#
loop_
_entity_poly.entity_id
_entity_poly.type
_entity_poly.pdbx_seq_one_letter_code
_entity_poly.pdbx_strand_id
1 'polypeptide(L)'
;MRSLRLFIGIALAAATSVFAIGSAQAEETFTFRIKSDYQYKVQVAFFSQSRNFVWPGPGRAFSLDDSQTQSFPLQCRSGEEICYGAWVTGDGSETWGVGPKNDQSCKKCCFVCGDGDMSPVLTLSE
;
A
#
# COMPACT_ATOMS: atom_id res chain seq x y z
N MET A 1 -55.31 -11.43 57.76
CA MET A 1 -55.34 -12.25 56.53
C MET A 1 -55.43 -11.32 55.33
N ARG A 2 -54.61 -11.58 54.30
CA ARG A 2 -54.49 -10.92 52.97
C ARG A 2 -53.85 -9.53 52.96
N SER A 3 -52.92 -9.18 52.09
CA SER A 3 -51.88 -9.88 51.32
C SER A 3 -51.05 -8.74 50.74
N LEU A 4 -49.79 -8.62 51.14
CA LEU A 4 -48.85 -7.68 50.55
C LEU A 4 -48.51 -8.20 49.14
N ARG A 5 -48.98 -7.52 48.10
CA ARG A 5 -48.56 -7.80 46.71
C ARG A 5 -47.40 -6.86 46.38
N LEU A 6 -46.18 -7.36 46.52
CA LEU A 6 -45.02 -6.80 45.82
C LEU A 6 -45.28 -6.89 44.32
N PHE A 7 -45.32 -5.76 43.64
CA PHE A 7 -45.14 -5.72 42.18
C PHE A 7 -43.72 -5.23 41.91
N ILE A 8 -42.80 -6.18 41.86
CA ILE A 8 -41.44 -5.95 41.33
C ILE A 8 -41.61 -5.80 39.82
N GLY A 9 -41.71 -4.56 39.35
CA GLY A 9 -41.63 -4.24 37.93
C GLY A 9 -40.18 -4.34 37.48
N ILE A 10 -39.78 -5.49 36.97
CA ILE A 10 -38.49 -5.65 36.29
C ILE A 10 -38.61 -4.95 34.93
N ALA A 11 -38.11 -3.73 34.83
CA ALA A 11 -37.92 -3.07 33.54
C ALA A 11 -36.75 -3.75 32.81
N LEU A 12 -37.05 -4.59 31.81
CA LEU A 12 -36.06 -5.14 30.89
C LEU A 12 -35.53 -4.00 30.01
N ALA A 13 -34.34 -3.48 30.32
CA ALA A 13 -33.59 -2.62 29.42
C ALA A 13 -32.93 -3.51 28.34
N ALA A 14 -33.56 -3.63 27.17
CA ALA A 14 -32.96 -4.28 26.01
C ALA A 14 -31.96 -3.33 25.35
N ALA A 15 -30.69 -3.35 25.80
CA ALA A 15 -29.60 -2.67 25.12
C ALA A 15 -29.15 -3.53 23.92
N THR A 16 -29.65 -3.22 22.72
CA THR A 16 -29.19 -3.83 21.47
C THR A 16 -27.85 -3.22 21.06
N SER A 17 -26.75 -3.88 21.43
CA SER A 17 -25.40 -3.52 20.99
C SER A 17 -25.27 -3.76 19.48
N VAL A 18 -25.23 -2.69 18.69
CA VAL A 18 -24.89 -2.74 17.26
C VAL A 18 -23.37 -2.90 17.17
N PHE A 19 -22.90 -4.13 16.96
CA PHE A 19 -21.49 -4.36 16.61
C PHE A 19 -21.28 -3.87 15.17
N ALA A 20 -20.54 -2.78 14.99
CA ALA A 20 -20.05 -2.37 13.69
C ALA A 20 -19.04 -3.42 13.20
N ILE A 21 -19.44 -4.24 12.24
CA ILE A 21 -18.55 -5.17 11.55
C ILE A 21 -17.67 -4.32 10.63
N GLY A 22 -16.45 -3.99 11.07
CA GLY A 22 -15.46 -3.37 10.21
C GLY A 22 -15.12 -4.33 9.07
N SER A 23 -15.27 -3.88 7.82
CA SER A 23 -14.89 -4.66 6.65
C SER A 23 -13.37 -4.88 6.68
N ALA A 24 -12.93 -6.10 6.91
CA ALA A 24 -11.56 -6.50 6.60
C ALA A 24 -11.41 -6.39 5.07
N GLN A 25 -10.64 -5.42 4.58
CA GLN A 25 -10.29 -5.38 3.17
C GLN A 25 -9.42 -6.61 2.86
N ALA A 26 -9.74 -7.32 1.78
CA ALA A 26 -8.93 -8.46 1.35
C ALA A 26 -7.49 -7.98 1.11
N GLU A 27 -6.53 -8.64 1.78
CA GLU A 27 -5.12 -8.48 1.47
C GLU A 27 -4.81 -9.29 0.22
N GLU A 28 -4.21 -8.61 -0.74
CA GLU A 28 -3.78 -9.17 -2.01
C GLU A 28 -2.26 -8.96 -2.17
N THR A 29 -1.69 -9.54 -3.20
CA THR A 29 -0.28 -9.31 -3.56
C THR A 29 -0.20 -8.81 -4.98
N PHE A 30 0.42 -7.65 -5.16
CA PHE A 30 0.77 -7.13 -6.48
C PHE A 30 2.28 -7.06 -6.61
N THR A 31 2.84 -7.53 -7.74
CA THR A 31 4.29 -7.57 -7.96
C THR A 31 4.74 -6.50 -8.95
N PHE A 32 5.55 -5.56 -8.48
CA PHE A 32 6.28 -4.66 -9.38
C PHE A 32 7.49 -5.38 -9.97
N ARG A 33 7.68 -5.25 -11.29
CA ARG A 33 8.85 -5.78 -12.00
C ARG A 33 9.66 -4.62 -12.55
N ILE A 34 10.88 -4.42 -12.05
CA ILE A 34 11.71 -3.26 -12.37
C ILE A 34 13.11 -3.71 -12.76
N LYS A 35 13.62 -3.14 -13.84
CA LYS A 35 14.99 -3.34 -14.33
C LYS A 35 15.65 -1.98 -14.43
N SER A 36 16.88 -1.85 -13.94
CA SER A 36 17.67 -0.64 -14.16
C SER A 36 18.74 -0.92 -15.20
N ASP A 37 18.66 -0.25 -16.35
CA ASP A 37 19.76 -0.20 -17.33
C ASP A 37 20.60 1.06 -17.14
N TYR A 38 20.38 1.80 -16.05
CA TYR A 38 21.13 2.98 -15.71
C TYR A 38 22.52 2.63 -15.19
N GLN A 39 23.51 3.47 -15.52
CA GLN A 39 24.92 3.22 -15.24
C GLN A 39 25.29 3.24 -13.73
N TYR A 40 24.46 3.87 -12.89
CA TYR A 40 24.66 3.96 -11.44
C TYR A 40 23.59 3.19 -10.67
N LYS A 41 23.88 2.87 -9.41
CA LYS A 41 22.92 2.20 -8.51
C LYS A 41 21.67 3.05 -8.33
N VAL A 42 20.51 2.43 -8.47
CA VAL A 42 19.22 3.09 -8.29
C VAL A 42 18.55 2.57 -7.03
N GLN A 43 17.89 3.46 -6.30
CA GLN A 43 16.98 3.10 -5.21
C GLN A 43 15.53 3.19 -5.69
N VAL A 44 14.68 2.30 -5.20
CA VAL A 44 13.25 2.29 -5.50
C VAL A 44 12.40 2.11 -4.24
N ALA A 45 11.32 2.89 -4.16
CA ALA A 45 10.28 2.77 -3.16
C ALA A 45 8.90 2.75 -3.82
N PHE A 46 7.91 2.26 -3.08
CA PHE A 46 6.54 2.17 -3.55
C PHE A 46 5.63 2.93 -2.60
N PHE A 47 4.72 3.72 -3.14
CA PHE A 47 3.91 4.65 -2.38
C PHE A 47 2.45 4.35 -2.63
N SER A 48 1.73 4.04 -1.56
CA SER A 48 0.27 3.97 -1.62
C SER A 48 -0.28 5.38 -1.84
N GLN A 49 -1.21 5.50 -2.79
CA GLN A 49 -1.97 6.73 -3.02
C GLN A 49 -3.28 6.72 -2.23
N SER A 50 -3.68 5.56 -1.70
CA SER A 50 -4.95 5.39 -0.98
C SER A 50 -4.79 5.46 0.55
N ARG A 51 -3.58 5.30 1.07
CA ARG A 51 -3.26 5.41 2.51
C ARG A 51 -1.85 5.94 2.72
N ASN A 52 -1.56 6.45 3.91
CA ASN A 52 -0.20 6.84 4.29
C ASN A 52 0.67 5.60 4.54
N PHE A 53 1.11 4.95 3.47
CA PHE A 53 1.90 3.72 3.52
C PHE A 53 2.94 3.70 2.39
N VAL A 54 4.13 3.18 2.71
CA VAL A 54 5.26 3.11 1.79
C VAL A 54 5.99 1.79 2.00
N TRP A 55 6.44 1.17 0.90
CA TRP A 55 7.29 -0.01 0.91
C TRP A 55 8.71 0.36 0.50
N PRO A 56 9.76 -0.20 1.16
CA PRO A 56 9.68 -1.18 2.26
C PRO A 56 9.33 -0.56 3.62
N GLY A 57 9.29 0.77 3.72
CA GLY A 57 8.87 1.52 4.90
C GLY A 57 9.36 2.96 4.85
N PRO A 58 8.95 3.79 5.81
CA PRO A 58 9.33 5.21 5.83
C PRO A 58 10.84 5.39 5.83
N GLY A 59 11.36 6.24 4.93
CA GLY A 59 12.78 6.53 4.80
C GLY A 59 13.65 5.36 4.31
N ARG A 60 13.04 4.29 3.79
CA ARG A 60 13.74 3.13 3.24
C ARG A 60 13.42 2.95 1.77
N ALA A 61 14.34 2.32 1.05
CA ALA A 61 14.19 1.94 -0.35
C ALA A 61 14.90 0.60 -0.61
N PHE A 62 14.51 -0.07 -1.70
CA PHE A 62 15.24 -1.23 -2.23
C PHE A 62 16.34 -0.76 -3.18
N SER A 63 17.44 -1.50 -3.24
CA SER A 63 18.54 -1.22 -4.17
C SER A 63 18.40 -2.04 -5.45
N LEU A 64 18.63 -1.38 -6.58
CA LEU A 64 18.87 -1.97 -7.89
C LEU A 64 20.35 -1.72 -8.22
N ASP A 65 21.18 -2.76 -8.12
CA ASP A 65 22.62 -2.68 -8.36
C ASP A 65 23.10 -3.62 -9.46
N ASP A 66 22.17 -4.25 -10.17
CA ASP A 66 22.39 -5.02 -11.37
C ASP A 66 21.40 -4.64 -12.47
N SER A 67 21.68 -5.09 -13.69
CA SER A 67 20.79 -4.90 -14.84
C SER A 67 19.76 -6.02 -14.98
N GLN A 68 19.46 -6.76 -13.90
CA GLN A 68 18.44 -7.80 -13.92
C GLN A 68 17.06 -7.22 -13.62
N THR A 69 16.02 -7.90 -14.09
CA THR A 69 14.65 -7.58 -13.69
C THR A 69 14.42 -8.09 -12.27
N GLN A 70 14.26 -7.17 -11.33
CA GLN A 70 13.91 -7.45 -9.94
C GLN A 70 12.40 -7.45 -9.75
N SER A 71 11.90 -8.34 -8.90
CA SER A 71 10.48 -8.47 -8.58
C SER A 71 10.21 -8.10 -7.13
N PHE A 72 9.25 -7.22 -6.92
CA PHE A 72 8.86 -6.68 -5.61
C PHE A 72 7.40 -7.03 -5.31
N PRO A 73 7.14 -8.18 -4.66
CA PRO A 73 5.79 -8.52 -4.24
C PRO A 73 5.39 -7.64 -3.05
N LEU A 74 4.31 -6.88 -3.21
CA LEU A 74 3.79 -5.98 -2.19
C LEU A 74 2.45 -6.51 -1.68
N GLN A 75 2.34 -6.68 -0.36
CA GLN A 75 1.03 -6.91 0.26
C GLN A 75 0.24 -5.59 0.26
N CYS A 76 -0.90 -5.59 -0.43
CA CYS A 76 -1.72 -4.42 -0.65
C CYS A 76 -3.20 -4.74 -0.49
N ARG A 77 -4.04 -3.69 -0.42
CA ARG A 77 -5.48 -3.86 -0.33
C ARG A 77 -6.09 -3.85 -1.72
N SER A 78 -7.10 -4.67 -1.96
CA SER A 78 -7.86 -4.63 -3.21
C SER A 78 -8.32 -3.20 -3.54
N GLY A 79 -8.04 -2.72 -4.74
CA GLY A 79 -8.33 -1.36 -5.20
C GLY A 79 -7.32 -0.28 -4.76
N GLU A 80 -6.28 -0.63 -4.02
CA GLU A 80 -5.23 0.30 -3.60
C GLU A 80 -4.36 0.70 -4.82
N GLU A 81 -4.29 2.00 -5.12
CA GLU A 81 -3.36 2.50 -6.12
C GLU A 81 -1.96 2.67 -5.51
N ILE A 82 -0.95 2.12 -6.19
CA ILE A 82 0.44 2.11 -5.75
C ILE A 82 1.30 2.67 -6.88
N CYS A 83 2.14 3.65 -6.58
CA CYS A 83 3.08 4.22 -7.53
C CYS A 83 4.52 3.87 -7.14
N TYR A 84 5.36 3.51 -8.12
CA TYR A 84 6.80 3.41 -7.87
C TYR A 84 7.46 4.78 -8.01
N GLY A 85 8.45 5.05 -7.17
CA GLY A 85 9.38 6.16 -7.32
C GLY A 85 10.80 5.63 -7.20
N ALA A 86 11.70 6.09 -8.08
CA ALA A 86 13.08 5.65 -8.10
C ALA A 86 14.04 6.83 -8.30
N TRP A 87 15.29 6.69 -7.83
CA TRP A 87 16.29 7.75 -7.90
C TRP A 87 17.71 7.18 -7.81
N VAL A 88 18.68 7.92 -8.35
CA VAL A 88 20.10 7.58 -8.23
C VAL A 88 20.52 7.56 -6.76
N THR A 89 21.23 6.50 -6.37
CA THR A 89 21.68 6.31 -4.99
C THR A 89 22.66 7.41 -4.59
N GLY A 90 22.38 8.08 -3.47
CA GLY A 90 23.27 9.08 -2.87
C GLY A 90 22.84 10.51 -3.15
N ASP A 91 22.67 10.88 -4.42
CA ASP A 91 22.41 12.28 -4.80
C ASP A 91 21.03 12.54 -5.42
N GLY A 92 20.34 11.51 -5.92
CA GLY A 92 19.07 11.66 -6.64
C GLY A 92 19.20 12.55 -7.88
N SER A 93 20.37 12.56 -8.51
CA SER A 93 20.67 13.34 -9.73
C SER A 93 19.74 13.03 -10.89
N GLU A 94 19.26 11.78 -10.97
CA GLU A 94 18.19 11.33 -11.88
C GLU A 94 17.06 10.66 -11.08
N THR A 95 15.83 10.81 -11.56
CA THR A 95 14.62 10.30 -10.90
C THR A 95 13.61 9.72 -11.89
N TRP A 96 12.90 8.67 -11.47
CA TRP A 96 11.84 8.05 -12.24
C TRP A 96 10.57 7.88 -11.42
N GLY A 97 9.45 7.70 -12.12
CA GLY A 97 8.14 7.52 -11.49
C GLY A 97 7.73 8.75 -10.69
N VAL A 98 7.32 8.55 -9.43
CA VAL A 98 6.93 9.64 -8.51
C VAL A 98 8.09 10.22 -7.70
N GLY A 99 9.33 9.76 -7.98
CA GLY A 99 10.54 10.19 -7.28
C GLY A 99 10.62 9.74 -5.81
N PRO A 100 11.66 10.18 -5.06
CA PRO A 100 11.90 9.76 -3.67
C PRO A 100 10.86 10.25 -2.67
N LYS A 101 10.08 11.27 -3.03
CA LYS A 101 9.15 11.96 -2.14
C LYS A 101 7.68 11.74 -2.49
N ASN A 102 7.38 10.93 -3.50
CA ASN A 102 6.02 10.78 -4.05
C ASN A 102 5.40 12.13 -4.46
N ASP A 103 6.21 13.04 -5.04
CA ASP A 103 5.79 14.40 -5.40
C ASP A 103 5.85 14.67 -6.92
N GLN A 104 6.44 13.78 -7.71
CA GLN A 104 6.47 13.90 -9.15
C GLN A 104 5.19 13.35 -9.77
N SER A 105 4.63 14.07 -10.75
CA SER A 105 3.44 13.61 -11.46
C SER A 105 3.80 12.51 -12.45
N CYS A 106 3.21 11.33 -12.30
CA CYS A 106 3.38 10.25 -13.25
C CYS A 106 2.20 9.29 -13.23
N LYS A 107 1.53 9.12 -14.37
CA LYS A 107 0.35 8.22 -14.49
C LYS A 107 0.71 6.79 -14.85
N LYS A 108 1.80 6.60 -15.61
CA LYS A 108 2.21 5.27 -16.12
C LYS A 108 3.06 4.46 -15.13
N CYS A 109 3.34 5.01 -13.95
CA CYS A 109 4.09 4.35 -12.88
C CYS A 109 3.21 3.85 -11.74
N CYS A 110 1.89 4.03 -11.85
CA CYS A 110 0.92 3.64 -10.85
C CYS A 110 0.10 2.45 -11.33
N PHE A 111 -0.16 1.52 -10.41
CA PHE A 111 -0.93 0.30 -10.66
C PHE A 111 -1.91 0.08 -9.53
N VAL A 112 -3.06 -0.52 -9.85
CA VAL A 112 -4.11 -0.82 -8.88
C VAL A 112 -3.95 -2.25 -8.41
N CYS A 113 -3.84 -2.43 -7.11
CA CYS A 113 -3.81 -3.75 -6.48
C CYS A 113 -5.12 -4.49 -6.75
N GLY A 114 -5.02 -5.72 -7.27
CA GLY A 114 -6.17 -6.52 -7.72
C GLY A 114 -6.60 -6.30 -9.16
N ASP A 115 -6.01 -5.31 -9.86
CA ASP A 115 -6.09 -5.21 -11.33
C ASP A 115 -4.93 -6.00 -11.96
N GLY A 116 -5.05 -7.33 -11.89
CA GLY A 116 -3.99 -8.27 -12.22
C GLY A 116 -2.95 -8.46 -11.12
N ASP A 117 -1.96 -9.31 -11.39
CA ASP A 117 -1.01 -9.75 -10.36
C ASP A 117 0.33 -9.00 -10.42
N MET A 118 0.69 -8.42 -11.57
CA MET A 118 2.03 -7.85 -11.80
C MET A 118 2.05 -6.69 -12.80
N SER A 119 2.95 -5.73 -12.61
CA SER A 119 3.24 -4.67 -13.59
C SER A 119 3.93 -5.26 -14.83
N PRO A 120 3.93 -4.60 -16.00
CA PRO A 120 4.96 -4.82 -17.03
C PRO A 120 6.38 -4.65 -16.46
N VAL A 121 7.41 -5.06 -17.21
CA VAL A 121 8.79 -4.73 -16.83
C VAL A 121 8.99 -3.23 -17.03
N LEU A 122 9.24 -2.53 -15.94
CA LEU A 122 9.54 -1.10 -15.91
C LEU A 122 11.05 -0.95 -16.03
N THR A 123 11.51 -0.46 -17.19
CA THR A 123 12.93 -0.21 -17.41
C THR A 123 13.25 1.23 -17.02
N LEU A 124 14.22 1.39 -16.12
CA LEU A 124 14.80 2.68 -15.75
C LEU A 124 16.05 2.89 -16.61
N SER A 125 16.01 3.88 -17.49
CA SER A 125 17.08 4.23 -18.41
C SER A 125 17.36 5.74 -18.39
N GLU A 126 18.44 6.12 -19.07
CA GLU A 126 18.82 7.51 -19.36
C GLU A 126 17.72 8.29 -20.10
#